data_AF-A0A1C3X4I9-F1
#
_entry.id   AF-A0A1C3X4I9-F1
#
_cell.length_a   1.000
_cell.length_b   1.000
_cell.length_c   1.000
_cell.angle_alpha   90.00
_cell.angle_beta   90.00
_cell.angle_gamma   90.00
#
_symmetry.space_group_name_H-M   'P 1'
#
loop_
_entity.id
_entity.type
_entity.pdbx_description
1 polymer ?
#
loop_
_entity_poly.entity_id
_entity_poly.type
_entity_poly.pdbx_seq_one_letter_code
_entity_poly.pdbx_strand_id
1 'polypeptide(L)'
;MREPAVMFRLPAHVLGNMELLAGRLDISVNLVAKLIVTREIMHIPAILEEHERQLANMHQFLRELAFRNEEFLSEERDQAILAAAIMTKLGEVMAAVDSIRDAAFVRPSTFIADLIRKHDERPLQKSLGV
;
A
#
# COMPACT_ATOMS: atom_id res chain seq x y z
N MET A 1 38.15 37.98 -31.89
CA MET A 1 36.99 38.91 -31.84
C MET A 1 36.83 39.34 -30.38
N ARG A 2 36.67 40.64 -30.08
CA ARG A 2 36.42 41.08 -28.70
C ARG A 2 34.97 40.71 -28.35
N GLU A 3 34.78 40.00 -27.24
CA GLU A 3 33.46 39.68 -26.71
C GLU A 3 32.69 40.97 -26.36
N PRO A 4 31.35 40.97 -26.47
CA PRO A 4 30.54 42.14 -26.16
C PRO A 4 30.72 42.56 -24.70
N ALA A 5 30.82 43.87 -24.46
CA ALA A 5 30.93 44.41 -23.11
C ALA A 5 29.62 44.21 -22.35
N VAL A 6 29.67 43.46 -21.24
CA VAL A 6 28.53 43.30 -20.32
C VAL A 6 28.67 44.35 -19.22
N MET A 7 27.68 45.23 -19.11
CA MET A 7 27.66 46.31 -18.11
C MET A 7 26.59 46.02 -17.07
N PHE A 8 26.98 45.98 -15.79
CA PHE A 8 26.06 45.80 -14.67
C PHE A 8 26.16 47.00 -13.73
N ARG A 9 25.00 47.50 -13.26
CA ARG A 9 24.96 48.49 -12.18
C ARG A 9 25.10 47.77 -10.85
N LEU A 10 26.07 48.19 -10.06
CA LEU A 10 26.28 47.69 -8.72
C LEU A 10 25.72 48.70 -7.71
N PRO A 11 25.07 48.24 -6.63
CA PRO A 11 24.79 49.09 -5.49
C PRO A 11 26.09 49.69 -4.93
N ALA A 12 26.02 50.94 -4.42
CA ALA A 12 27.21 51.67 -3.97
C ALA A 12 28.05 50.91 -2.92
N HIS A 13 27.41 50.17 -2.02
CA HIS A 13 28.10 49.36 -1.01
C HIS A 13 28.85 48.17 -1.62
N VAL A 14 28.32 47.55 -2.69
CA VAL A 14 28.98 46.45 -3.40
C VAL A 14 30.18 46.98 -4.16
N LEU A 15 30.04 48.11 -4.86
CA LEU A 15 31.13 48.75 -5.57
C LEU A 15 32.27 49.11 -4.61
N GLY A 16 31.96 49.74 -3.46
CA GLY A 16 32.97 50.07 -2.45
C GLY A 16 33.73 48.85 -1.91
N ASN A 17 33.03 47.73 -1.68
CA ASN A 17 33.69 46.48 -1.29
C ASN A 17 34.60 45.92 -2.39
N MET A 18 34.16 46.01 -3.65
CA MET A 18 34.97 45.56 -4.79
C MET A 18 36.20 46.43 -5.01
N GLU A 19 36.10 47.74 -4.83
CA GLU A 19 37.22 48.68 -4.89
C GLU A 19 38.25 48.40 -3.79
N LEU A 20 37.80 48.16 -2.56
CA LEU A 20 38.67 47.76 -1.45
C LEU A 20 39.41 46.44 -1.74
N LEU A 21 38.71 45.45 -2.29
CA LEU A 21 39.29 44.16 -2.64
C LEU A 21 40.29 44.30 -3.81
N ALA A 22 39.92 45.06 -4.84
CA ALA A 22 40.77 45.38 -5.98
C ALA A 22 42.05 46.08 -5.54
N GLY A 23 41.96 47.07 -4.65
CA GLY A 23 43.10 47.78 -4.07
C GLY A 23 44.01 46.88 -3.22
N ARG A 24 43.45 45.92 -2.48
CA ARG A 24 44.25 44.94 -1.72
C ARG A 24 45.00 43.95 -2.60
N LEU A 25 44.45 43.62 -3.77
CA LEU A 25 44.99 42.64 -4.69
C LEU A 25 45.79 43.27 -5.84
N ASP A 26 45.90 44.61 -5.87
CA ASP A 26 46.54 45.40 -6.94
C ASP A 26 46.07 45.03 -8.35
N ILE A 27 44.75 44.86 -8.51
CA ILE A 27 44.12 44.52 -9.78
C ILE A 27 42.93 45.43 -10.07
N SER A 28 42.47 45.45 -11.33
CA SER A 28 41.28 46.23 -11.69
C SER A 28 40.00 45.66 -11.08
N VAL A 29 39.06 46.54 -10.72
CA VAL A 29 37.71 46.18 -10.26
C VAL A 29 37.00 45.28 -11.29
N ASN A 30 37.22 45.52 -12.58
CA ASN A 30 36.64 44.71 -13.65
C ASN A 30 37.18 43.26 -13.64
N LEU A 31 38.46 43.07 -13.33
CA LEU A 31 39.05 41.73 -13.21
C LEU A 31 38.49 41.01 -11.98
N VAL A 32 38.31 41.70 -10.85
CA VAL A 32 37.65 41.14 -9.66
C VAL A 32 36.23 40.69 -9.99
N ALA A 33 35.46 41.53 -10.69
CA ALA A 33 34.10 41.19 -11.13
C ALA A 33 34.08 39.92 -11.98
N LYS A 34 34.99 39.84 -12.96
CA LYS A 34 35.12 38.67 -13.83
C LYS A 34 35.44 37.41 -13.04
N LEU A 35 36.38 37.48 -12.10
CA LEU A 35 36.78 36.33 -11.28
C LEU A 35 35.64 35.84 -10.38
N ILE A 36 34.88 36.74 -9.75
CA ILE A 36 33.72 36.38 -8.93
C ILE A 36 32.66 35.69 -9.81
N VAL A 37 32.30 36.31 -10.94
CA VAL A 37 31.29 35.74 -11.86
C VAL A 37 31.74 34.37 -12.37
N THR A 38 33.01 34.22 -12.78
CA THR A 38 33.55 32.93 -13.21
C THR A 38 33.49 31.90 -12.10
N ARG A 39 33.87 32.25 -10.87
CA ARG A 39 33.81 31.35 -9.72
C ARG A 39 32.38 30.88 -9.47
N GLU A 40 31.42 31.80 -9.38
CA GLU A 40 30.02 31.45 -9.09
C GLU A 40 29.42 30.59 -10.21
N ILE A 41 29.68 30.91 -11.49
CA ILE A 41 29.21 30.09 -12.61
C ILE A 41 29.82 28.68 -12.57
N MET A 42 31.09 28.53 -12.21
CA MET A 42 31.72 27.21 -12.10
C MET A 42 31.15 26.35 -10.97
N HIS A 43 30.51 26.95 -9.96
CA HIS A 43 29.86 26.20 -8.88
C HIS A 43 28.46 25.69 -9.27
N ILE A 44 27.80 26.29 -10.26
CA ILE A 44 26.43 25.93 -10.67
C ILE A 44 26.34 24.48 -11.19
N PRO A 45 27.22 23.99 -12.09
CA PRO A 45 27.13 22.61 -12.60
C PRO A 45 27.17 21.56 -11.48
N ALA A 46 28.10 21.72 -10.51
CA ALA A 46 28.22 20.77 -9.40
C ALA A 46 26.97 20.74 -8.51
N ILE A 47 26.33 21.89 -8.29
CA ILE A 47 25.06 21.97 -7.55
C ILE A 47 23.94 21.29 -8.33
N LEU A 48 23.88 21.49 -9.65
CA LEU A 48 22.88 20.87 -10.51
C LEU A 48 23.05 19.34 -10.58
N GLU A 49 24.28 18.85 -10.69
CA GLU A 49 24.59 17.41 -10.66
C GLU A 49 24.18 16.76 -9.33
N GLU A 50 24.47 17.42 -8.20
CA GLU A 50 24.03 16.93 -6.89
C GLU A 50 22.50 16.90 -6.78
N HIS A 51 21.82 17.93 -7.28
CA HIS A 51 20.36 17.96 -7.31
C HIS A 51 19.78 16.85 -8.18
N GLU A 52 20.34 16.60 -9.36
CA GLU A 52 19.94 15.50 -10.24
C GLU A 52 20.17 14.13 -9.58
N ARG A 53 21.30 13.95 -8.90
CA ARG A 53 21.58 12.74 -8.10
C ARG A 53 20.54 12.53 -7.00
N GLN A 54 20.15 13.59 -6.30
CA GLN A 54 19.12 13.50 -5.26
C GLN A 54 17.74 13.14 -5.84
N LEU A 55 17.37 13.73 -6.98
CA LEU A 55 16.13 13.38 -7.67
C LEU A 55 16.12 11.91 -8.12
N ALA A 56 17.24 11.39 -8.64
CA ALA A 56 17.36 9.99 -9.01
C ALA A 56 17.16 9.06 -7.79
N ASN A 57 17.78 9.39 -6.66
CA ASN A 57 17.61 8.64 -5.41
C ASN A 57 16.16 8.65 -4.92
N MET A 58 15.49 9.81 -4.94
CA MET A 58 14.08 9.92 -4.57
C MET A 58 13.19 9.08 -5.49
N HIS A 59 13.46 9.09 -6.79
CA HIS A 59 12.72 8.28 -7.74
C HIS A 59 12.88 6.78 -7.46
N GLN A 60 14.09 6.33 -7.17
CA GLN A 60 14.34 4.94 -6.79
C GLN A 60 13.60 4.56 -5.50
N PHE A 61 13.69 5.41 -4.47
CA PHE A 61 12.98 5.19 -3.20
C PHE A 61 11.46 5.07 -3.39
N LEU A 62 10.86 5.97 -4.19
CA LEU A 62 9.42 5.92 -4.48
C LEU A 62 9.01 4.63 -5.20
N ARG A 63 9.86 4.13 -6.11
CA ARG A 63 9.62 2.85 -6.79
C ARG A 63 9.67 1.67 -5.83
N GLU A 64 10.66 1.63 -4.94
CA GLU A 64 10.78 0.58 -3.92
C GLU A 64 9.59 0.59 -2.95
N LEU A 65 9.14 1.79 -2.55
CA LEU A 65 7.98 1.95 -1.67
C LEU A 65 6.69 1.49 -2.36
N ALA A 66 6.49 1.86 -3.62
CA ALA A 66 5.34 1.40 -4.41
C ALA A 66 5.32 -0.14 -4.53
N PHE A 67 6.47 -0.76 -4.81
CA PHE A 67 6.60 -2.22 -4.91
C PHE A 67 6.25 -2.92 -3.59
N ARG A 68 6.78 -2.45 -2.45
CA ARG A 68 6.46 -3.02 -1.14
C ARG A 68 4.99 -2.84 -0.75
N ASN A 69 4.39 -1.71 -1.11
CA ASN A 69 2.96 -1.49 -0.86
C ASN A 69 2.10 -2.44 -1.69
N GLU A 70 2.47 -2.70 -2.95
CA GLU A 70 1.77 -3.65 -3.81
C GLU A 70 1.88 -5.08 -3.25
N GLU A 71 3.07 -5.48 -2.79
CA GLU A 71 3.30 -6.77 -2.11
C GLU A 71 2.42 -6.89 -0.86
N PHE A 72 2.43 -5.88 0.02
CA PHE A 72 1.61 -5.86 1.24
C PHE A 72 0.10 -5.97 0.95
N LEU A 73 -0.40 -5.21 -0.03
CA LEU A 73 -1.80 -5.26 -0.43
C LEU A 73 -2.18 -6.61 -1.07
N SER A 74 -1.23 -7.27 -1.75
CA SER A 74 -1.45 -8.61 -2.30
C SER A 74 -1.56 -9.67 -1.19
N GLU A 75 -0.74 -9.59 -0.15
CA GLU A 75 -0.81 -10.50 1.00
C GLU A 75 -2.12 -10.36 1.78
N GLU A 76 -2.59 -9.12 2.01
CA GLU A 76 -3.90 -8.87 2.63
C GLU A 76 -5.05 -9.44 1.78
N ARG A 77 -4.96 -9.29 0.46
CA ARG A 77 -5.96 -9.85 -0.47
C ARG A 77 -5.98 -11.38 -0.40
N ASP A 78 -4.82 -12.03 -0.35
CA ASP A 78 -4.72 -13.48 -0.25
C ASP A 78 -5.26 -13.99 1.09
N GLN A 79 -4.99 -13.29 2.19
CA GLN A 79 -5.59 -13.61 3.49
C GLN A 79 -7.12 -13.45 3.47
N ALA A 80 -7.65 -12.42 2.82
CA ALA A 80 -9.09 -12.24 2.67
C ALA A 80 -9.74 -13.37 1.85
N ILE A 81 -9.06 -13.83 0.79
CA ILE A 81 -9.50 -14.98 -0.03
C ILE A 81 -9.50 -16.27 0.81
N LEU A 82 -8.44 -16.53 1.59
CA LEU A 82 -8.36 -17.70 2.47
C LEU A 82 -9.45 -17.70 3.55
N ALA A 83 -9.71 -16.55 4.18
CA ALA A 83 -10.79 -16.41 5.17
C ALA A 83 -12.17 -16.68 4.56
N ALA A 84 -12.42 -16.19 3.33
CA ALA A 84 -13.66 -16.48 2.61
C ALA A 84 -13.81 -17.97 2.25
N ALA A 85 -12.72 -18.64 1.84
CA ALA A 85 -12.73 -20.08 1.58
C ALA A 85 -13.02 -20.91 2.84
N ILE A 86 -12.43 -20.52 3.99
CA ILE A 86 -12.69 -21.14 5.30
C ILE A 86 -14.16 -20.98 5.69
N MET A 87 -14.72 -19.77 5.57
CA MET A 87 -16.15 -19.51 5.86
C MET A 87 -17.08 -20.34 4.96
N THR A 88 -16.72 -20.50 3.69
CA THR A 88 -17.48 -21.34 2.75
C THR A 88 -17.47 -22.81 3.20
N LYS A 89 -16.29 -23.35 3.57
CA LYS A 89 -16.19 -24.72 4.07
C LYS A 89 -16.89 -24.95 5.41
N LEU A 90 -16.84 -23.97 6.32
CA LEU A 90 -17.64 -24.01 7.55
C LEU A 90 -19.14 -24.05 7.26
N GLY A 91 -19.63 -23.28 6.29
CA GLY A 91 -21.02 -23.34 5.84
C GLY A 91 -21.42 -24.71 5.28
N GLU A 92 -20.56 -25.31 4.45
CA GLU A 92 -20.78 -26.68 3.95
C GLU A 92 -20.86 -27.71 5.09
N VAL A 93 -19.97 -27.62 6.09
CA VAL A 93 -19.98 -28.51 7.26
C VAL A 93 -21.25 -28.32 8.08
N MET A 94 -21.70 -27.08 8.30
CA MET A 94 -22.96 -26.82 9.00
C MET A 94 -24.16 -27.44 8.27
N ALA A 95 -24.24 -27.28 6.94
CA ALA A 95 -25.31 -27.88 6.14
C ALA A 95 -25.28 -29.42 6.18
N ALA A 96 -24.09 -30.03 6.22
CA ALA A 96 -23.95 -31.47 6.39
C ALA A 96 -24.42 -31.93 7.78
N VAL A 97 -24.09 -31.18 8.83
CA VAL A 97 -24.55 -31.45 10.20
C VAL A 97 -26.07 -31.33 10.31
N ASP A 98 -26.67 -30.31 9.70
CA ASP A 98 -28.13 -30.17 9.65
C ASP A 98 -28.78 -31.32 8.87
N SER A 99 -28.17 -31.77 7.77
CA SER A 99 -28.64 -32.94 7.01
C SER A 99 -28.57 -34.23 7.84
N ILE A 100 -27.51 -34.43 8.62
CA ILE A 100 -27.37 -35.57 9.55
C ILE A 100 -28.43 -35.48 10.65
N ARG A 101 -28.66 -34.28 11.19
CA ARG A 101 -29.68 -34.04 12.20
C ARG A 101 -31.08 -34.36 11.66
N ASP A 102 -31.42 -33.89 10.47
CA ASP A 102 -32.70 -34.17 9.82
C ASP A 102 -32.88 -35.66 9.53
N ALA A 103 -31.81 -36.36 9.13
CA ALA A 103 -31.84 -37.81 8.93
C ALA A 103 -31.95 -38.60 10.25
N ALA A 104 -31.40 -38.07 11.34
CA ALA A 104 -31.45 -38.67 12.68
C ALA A 104 -32.81 -38.44 13.37
N PHE A 105 -33.58 -37.42 12.97
CA PHE A 105 -34.97 -37.26 13.41
C PHE A 105 -35.88 -38.27 12.69
N VAL A 106 -36.02 -39.44 13.30
CA VAL A 106 -36.98 -40.48 12.90
C VAL A 106 -38.39 -39.89 12.94
N ARG A 107 -38.96 -39.58 11.78
CA ARG A 107 -40.40 -39.30 11.69
C ARG A 107 -41.16 -40.55 12.15
N PRO A 108 -42.16 -40.44 13.04
CA PRO A 108 -42.99 -41.58 13.42
C PRO A 108 -43.58 -42.18 12.15
N SER A 109 -43.22 -43.43 11.87
CA SER A 109 -43.77 -44.14 10.71
C SER A 109 -45.28 -44.20 10.86
N THR A 110 -46.01 -43.55 9.95
CA THR A 110 -47.47 -43.59 9.89
C THR A 110 -47.97 -45.03 9.81
N PHE A 111 -47.21 -45.91 9.16
CA PHE A 111 -47.47 -47.35 9.10
C PHE A 111 -47.38 -48.01 10.48
N ILE A 112 -46.34 -47.72 11.29
CA ILE A 112 -46.22 -48.27 12.65
C ILE A 112 -47.32 -47.71 13.56
N ALA A 113 -47.63 -46.41 13.45
CA ALA A 113 -48.72 -45.79 14.19
C ALA A 113 -50.08 -46.43 13.86
N ASP A 114 -50.35 -46.69 12.57
CA ASP A 114 -51.57 -47.39 12.14
C ASP A 114 -51.57 -48.87 12.54
N LEU A 115 -50.41 -49.54 12.57
CA LEU A 115 -50.30 -50.93 13.01
C LEU A 115 -50.60 -51.06 14.50
N ILE A 116 -50.06 -50.16 15.33
CA ILE A 116 -50.34 -50.07 16.77
C ILE A 116 -51.82 -49.77 16.98
N ARG A 117 -52.38 -48.76 16.30
CA ARG A 117 -53.80 -48.43 16.40
C ARG A 117 -54.71 -49.60 16.05
N LYS A 118 -54.43 -50.31 14.95
CA LYS A 118 -55.19 -51.52 14.57
C LYS A 118 -55.02 -52.67 15.57
N HIS A 119 -53.89 -52.74 16.26
CA HIS A 119 -53.67 -53.72 17.32
C HIS A 119 -54.47 -53.36 18.57
N ASP A 120 -54.46 -52.10 18.99
CA ASP A 120 -55.18 -51.61 20.17
C ASP A 120 -56.71 -51.59 19.97
N GLU A 121 -57.18 -51.41 18.73
CA GLU A 121 -58.60 -51.50 18.36
C GLU A 121 -59.12 -52.96 18.30
N ARG A 122 -58.25 -53.99 18.44
CA ARG A 122 -58.71 -55.37 18.55
C ARG A 122 -59.25 -55.62 19.96
N PRO A 123 -60.49 -56.11 20.12
CA PRO A 123 -61.02 -56.42 21.44
C PRO A 123 -60.16 -57.48 22.12
N LEU A 124 -59.69 -57.18 23.33
CA LEU A 124 -58.98 -58.10 24.21
C LEU A 124 -59.71 -59.45 24.24
N GLN A 125 -58.98 -60.49 23.87
CA GLN A 125 -59.43 -61.87 23.81
C GLN A 125 -60.09 -62.25 25.14
N LYS A 126 -61.32 -62.77 25.06
CA LYS A 126 -62.15 -63.19 26.19
C LYS A 126 -61.35 -64.02 27.18
N SER A 127 -61.44 -63.66 28.46
CA SER A 127 -61.12 -64.54 29.59
C SER A 127 -61.74 -65.91 29.33
N LEU A 128 -60.89 -66.94 29.32
CA LEU A 128 -61.33 -68.32 29.45
C LEU A 128 -61.85 -68.47 30.88
N GLY A 129 -63.17 -68.38 31.03
CA GLY A 129 -63.85 -68.88 32.21
C GLY A 129 -63.91 -70.40 32.12
N VAL A 130 -63.18 -71.05 33.04
CA VAL A 130 -63.41 -72.32 33.78
C VAL A 130 -62.04 -72.88 34.15
#